data_AF-A0A6A6BMN8-F1
#
_entry.id   AF-A0A6A6BMN8-F1
#
_cell.length_a   1.000
_cell.length_b   1.000
_cell.length_c   1.000
_cell.angle_alpha   90.00
_cell.angle_beta   90.00
_cell.angle_gamma   90.00
#
_symmetry.space_group_name_H-M   'P 1'
#
loop_
_entity.id
_entity.type
_entity.pdbx_description
1 polymer ?
#
loop_
_entity_poly.entity_id
_entity_poly.type
_entity_poly.pdbx_seq_one_letter_code
_entity_poly.pdbx_strand_id
1 'polypeptide(L)'
;MKLDTKAIRYLTAEDWRVLTAVEMGSKNHEVVPTPLIANISGLRGGTGVHKCISNLAKVGLIAKVKNAKYDGYRLTYGGLDYLALNTHRKQDNVFSVGNQIGVGKESDIYVVAAPSGVQRVLKIHRLGRISFRTVKANRDYLRNRSSGSWMYMSRLAALKEYAFMTALRDNGFVVPEPIAQSRHTIVMSLVDAFPMRQIGSVPDPASLYEQLMNTIIRLAKFGLIHGDFNEFNILVEEKTSTAEGDSEPKITLHPVLIDFPQMVSIQHPNAEYYFDRDVACIKRFFERRFYFVSDEEGPFFADATKIVGEAAGAKRLDVEVEASGFSRKMAKELEAYMKEVGVDGDAEGDVEQAEDEEEGEGSEDDNEDADEEVDDEEDTGAQKDDVPEESTGQPLTEAALQGMTALHINDDTPVKPGDIPIPNKQSVPKPQKSAKAKSGWAI
;
A
#
# COMPACT_ATOMS: atom_id res chain seq x y z
N MET A 1 -4.60 12.49 -6.16
CA MET A 1 -3.24 12.97 -6.50
C MET A 1 -2.53 11.83 -7.24
N LYS A 2 -1.86 12.09 -8.36
CA LYS A 2 -1.07 11.07 -9.09
C LYS A 2 0.39 11.17 -8.66
N LEU A 3 1.10 10.05 -8.61
CA LEU A 3 2.55 10.04 -8.34
C LEU A 3 3.29 10.70 -9.52
N ASP A 4 4.02 11.78 -9.27
CA ASP A 4 4.96 12.36 -10.24
C ASP A 4 6.38 12.10 -9.77
N THR A 5 7.15 11.29 -10.51
CA THR A 5 8.52 10.91 -10.16
C THR A 5 9.58 11.79 -10.84
N LYS A 6 9.22 12.80 -11.64
CA LYS A 6 10.18 13.59 -12.43
C LYS A 6 11.19 14.32 -11.55
N ALA A 7 10.75 14.86 -10.42
CA ALA A 7 11.60 15.65 -9.55
C ALA A 7 12.60 14.81 -8.74
N ILE A 8 12.41 13.49 -8.64
CA ILE A 8 13.22 12.61 -7.77
C ILE A 8 14.71 12.61 -8.13
N ARG A 9 15.03 12.84 -9.40
CA ARG A 9 16.40 12.88 -9.94
C ARG A 9 17.13 14.18 -9.64
N TYR A 10 16.40 15.25 -9.32
CA TYR A 10 16.97 16.58 -9.09
C TYR A 10 17.18 16.88 -7.60
N LEU A 11 16.72 15.99 -6.71
CA LEU A 11 16.90 16.15 -5.26
C LEU A 11 18.33 15.77 -4.84
N THR A 12 18.99 16.68 -4.14
CA THR A 12 20.33 16.49 -3.59
C THR A 12 20.30 15.69 -2.29
N ALA A 13 21.47 15.23 -1.82
CA ALA A 13 21.58 14.53 -0.55
C ALA A 13 21.08 15.37 0.65
N GLU A 14 21.28 16.69 0.60
CA GLU A 14 20.78 17.62 1.62
C GLU A 14 19.26 17.74 1.58
N ASP A 15 18.65 17.81 0.39
CA ASP A 15 17.19 17.83 0.25
C ASP A 15 16.54 16.58 0.85
N TRP A 16 17.13 15.40 0.62
CA TRP A 16 16.66 14.14 1.23
C TRP A 16 16.77 14.16 2.76
N ARG A 17 17.84 14.76 3.29
CA ARG A 17 18.07 14.87 4.73
C ARG A 17 17.07 15.82 5.39
N VAL A 18 16.77 16.95 4.74
CA VAL A 18 15.73 17.90 5.18
C VAL A 18 14.35 17.27 5.10
N LEU A 19 14.02 16.56 4.01
CA LEU A 19 12.72 15.89 3.88
C LEU A 19 12.52 14.80 4.95
N THR A 20 13.57 14.04 5.26
CA THR A 20 13.55 13.07 6.36
C THR A 20 13.40 13.75 7.73
N ALA A 21 14.03 14.91 7.92
CA ALA A 21 13.87 15.69 9.14
C ALA A 21 12.43 16.20 9.34
N VAL A 22 11.76 16.61 8.25
CA VAL A 22 10.33 16.98 8.27
C VAL A 22 9.46 15.77 8.63
N GLU A 23 9.73 14.60 8.07
CA GLU A 23 9.02 13.37 8.45
C GLU A 23 9.21 13.06 9.94
N MET A 24 10.44 13.10 10.46
CA MET A 24 10.70 12.85 11.88
C MET A 24 9.99 13.86 12.79
N GLY A 25 10.00 15.15 12.44
CA GLY A 25 9.27 16.19 13.17
C GLY A 25 7.76 16.00 13.12
N SER A 26 7.24 15.48 12.00
CA SER A 26 5.81 15.27 11.77
C SER A 26 5.16 14.20 12.65
N LYS A 27 5.96 13.36 13.31
CA LYS A 27 5.46 12.36 14.28
C LYS A 27 4.81 12.99 15.51
N ASN A 28 5.35 14.13 15.95
CA ASN A 28 4.92 14.81 17.17
C ASN A 28 4.19 16.13 16.88
N HIS A 29 4.40 16.73 15.71
CA HIS A 29 3.83 18.02 15.33
C HIS A 29 3.16 17.94 13.96
N GLU A 30 1.91 18.37 13.83
CA GLU A 30 1.23 18.42 12.53
C GLU A 30 1.94 19.40 11.56
N VAL A 31 2.40 20.53 12.10
CA VAL A 31 3.22 21.52 11.39
C VAL A 31 4.59 21.52 12.05
N VAL A 32 5.65 21.29 11.28
CA VAL A 32 7.02 21.23 11.81
C VAL A 32 7.66 22.61 11.72
N PRO A 33 8.05 23.24 12.85
CA PRO A 33 8.71 24.54 12.83
C PRO A 33 10.04 24.51 12.07
N THR A 34 10.36 25.59 11.38
CA THR A 34 11.64 25.70 10.62
C THR A 34 12.89 25.47 11.48
N PRO A 35 12.99 26.02 12.72
CA PRO A 35 14.14 25.75 13.59
C PRO A 35 14.27 24.25 13.96
N LEU A 36 13.14 23.56 14.13
CA LEU A 36 13.13 22.13 14.43
C LEU A 36 13.65 21.31 13.24
N ILE A 37 13.27 21.69 12.00
CA ILE A 37 13.79 21.06 10.77
C ILE A 37 15.31 21.25 10.70
N ALA A 38 15.81 22.45 10.99
CA ALA A 38 17.25 22.72 11.00
C ALA A 38 17.99 21.85 12.02
N ASN A 39 17.46 21.76 13.25
CA ASN A 39 18.05 20.96 14.33
C ASN A 39 18.08 19.46 13.99
N ILE A 40 16.95 18.89 13.52
CA ILE A 40 16.87 17.46 13.19
C ILE A 40 17.71 17.14 11.95
N SER A 41 17.73 18.03 10.95
CA SER A 41 18.53 17.79 9.74
C SER A 41 20.04 17.82 10.04
N GLY A 42 20.50 18.53 11.07
CA GLY A 42 21.91 18.57 11.45
C GLY A 42 22.84 19.10 10.35
N LEU A 43 22.31 19.91 9.43
CA LEU A 43 23.09 20.57 8.39
C LEU A 43 23.87 21.75 9.00
N ARG A 44 25.17 21.85 8.68
CA ARG A 44 26.03 22.95 9.15
C ARG A 44 25.70 24.22 8.36
N GLY A 45 24.97 25.13 8.98
CA GLY A 45 24.63 26.46 8.44
C GLY A 45 23.16 26.60 8.04
N GLY A 46 22.47 27.60 8.59
CA GLY A 46 21.02 27.79 8.39
C GLY A 46 20.60 28.15 6.96
N THR A 47 21.49 28.74 6.17
CA THR A 47 21.20 29.14 4.78
C THR A 47 20.98 27.95 3.84
N GLY A 48 21.64 26.81 4.08
CA GLY A 48 21.43 25.58 3.30
C GLY A 48 20.04 24.97 3.51
N VAL A 49 19.56 24.97 4.75
CA VAL A 49 18.25 24.42 5.12
C VAL A 49 17.11 25.20 4.45
N HIS A 50 17.13 26.54 4.50
CA HIS A 50 16.10 27.36 3.87
C HIS A 50 16.03 27.18 2.34
N LYS A 51 17.18 26.98 1.69
CA LYS A 51 17.25 26.68 0.25
C LYS A 51 16.63 25.32 -0.06
N CYS A 52 16.97 24.28 0.71
CA CYS A 52 16.41 22.94 0.55
C CYS A 52 14.89 22.94 0.79
N ILE A 53 14.42 23.60 1.85
CA ILE A 53 12.99 23.78 2.14
C ILE A 53 12.29 24.44 0.95
N SER A 54 12.88 25.50 0.39
CA SER A 54 12.31 26.19 -0.78
C SER A 54 12.22 25.27 -2.00
N ASN A 55 13.24 24.43 -2.24
CA ASN A 55 13.23 23.45 -3.33
C ASN A 55 12.17 22.38 -3.13
N LEU A 56 12.09 21.80 -1.94
CA LEU A 56 11.09 20.80 -1.57
C LEU A 56 9.66 21.35 -1.67
N ALA A 57 9.46 22.61 -1.28
CA ALA A 57 8.17 23.29 -1.36
C ALA A 57 7.76 23.59 -2.81
N LYS A 58 8.71 23.97 -3.69
CA LYS A 58 8.46 24.19 -5.12
C LYS A 58 7.99 22.91 -5.83
N VAL A 59 8.57 21.78 -5.46
CA VAL A 59 8.16 20.46 -5.98
C VAL A 59 6.84 19.98 -5.33
N GLY A 60 6.42 20.59 -4.23
CA GLY A 60 5.22 20.22 -3.51
C GLY A 60 5.39 19.02 -2.60
N LEU A 61 6.62 18.67 -2.20
CA LEU A 61 6.91 17.58 -1.25
C LEU A 61 6.59 17.99 0.19
N ILE A 62 6.77 19.27 0.49
CA ILE A 62 6.35 19.90 1.74
C ILE A 62 5.45 21.09 1.43
N ALA A 63 4.53 21.41 2.34
CA ALA A 63 3.62 22.54 2.19
C ALA A 63 3.73 23.47 3.39
N LYS A 64 3.79 24.78 3.12
CA LYS A 64 3.67 25.81 4.16
C LYS A 64 2.20 25.97 4.55
N VAL A 65 1.89 25.93 5.84
CA VAL A 65 0.51 26.12 6.33
C VAL A 65 0.29 27.61 6.57
N LYS A 66 -0.61 28.20 5.79
CA LYS A 66 -1.06 29.59 5.99
C LYS A 66 -2.07 29.56 7.15
N ASN A 67 -1.89 30.39 8.18
CA ASN A 67 -2.70 30.49 9.42
C ASN A 67 -2.31 29.52 10.56
N ALA A 68 -1.11 28.94 10.55
CA ALA A 68 -0.60 28.25 11.74
C ALA A 68 -0.08 29.27 12.78
N LYS A 69 -0.21 28.95 14.08
CA LYS A 69 0.32 29.77 15.21
C LYS A 69 1.83 30.04 15.10
N TYR A 70 2.56 29.24 14.31
CA TYR A 70 3.98 29.37 14.08
C TYR A 70 4.36 29.02 12.63
N ASP A 71 5.42 29.62 12.11
CA ASP A 71 5.91 29.35 10.76
C ASP A 71 6.55 27.97 10.66
N GLY A 72 5.97 27.11 9.82
CA GLY A 72 6.41 25.74 9.65
C GLY A 72 5.84 25.07 8.41
N TYR A 73 6.30 23.84 8.22
CA TYR A 73 6.02 23.04 7.05
C TYR A 73 5.40 21.72 7.46
N ARG A 74 4.42 21.27 6.68
CA ARG A 74 3.86 19.92 6.80
C ARG A 74 4.36 19.03 5.68
N LEU A 75 4.51 17.74 5.98
CA LEU A 75 4.76 16.73 4.97
C LEU A 75 3.51 16.56 4.10
N THR A 76 3.70 16.42 2.79
CA THR A 76 2.61 16.07 1.86
C THR A 76 2.68 14.60 1.47
N TYR A 77 1.62 14.08 0.85
CA TYR A 77 1.63 12.71 0.31
C TYR A 77 2.75 12.51 -0.72
N GLY A 78 3.03 13.50 -1.58
CA GLY A 78 4.14 13.44 -2.51
C GLY A 78 5.49 13.33 -1.79
N GLY A 79 5.67 14.05 -0.67
CA GLY A 79 6.86 13.94 0.17
C GLY A 79 7.02 12.54 0.76
N LEU A 80 5.94 11.96 1.28
CA LEU A 80 5.94 10.59 1.82
C LEU A 80 6.22 9.55 0.72
N ASP A 81 5.60 9.69 -0.46
CA ASP A 81 5.82 8.85 -1.64
C ASP A 81 7.31 8.86 -2.03
N TYR A 82 7.93 10.04 -2.06
CA TYR A 82 9.34 10.22 -2.41
C TYR A 82 10.27 9.58 -1.40
N LEU A 83 9.99 9.74 -0.10
CA LEU A 83 10.77 9.09 0.96
C LEU A 83 10.69 7.56 0.87
N ALA A 84 9.51 7.02 0.57
CA ALA A 84 9.31 5.59 0.38
C ALA A 84 10.10 5.07 -0.85
N LEU A 85 9.96 5.73 -1.99
CA LEU A 85 10.71 5.41 -3.23
C LEU A 85 12.22 5.50 -3.05
N ASN A 86 12.72 6.52 -2.34
CA ASN A 86 14.14 6.67 -2.07
C ASN A 86 14.67 5.55 -1.17
N THR A 87 13.85 5.06 -0.24
CA THR A 87 14.20 3.91 0.60
C THR A 87 14.32 2.65 -0.26
N HIS A 88 13.34 2.38 -1.13
CA HIS A 88 13.37 1.23 -2.05
C HIS A 88 14.55 1.31 -3.04
N ARG A 89 14.88 2.51 -3.51
CA ARG A 89 16.06 2.75 -4.35
C ARG A 89 17.36 2.42 -3.62
N LYS A 90 17.51 2.86 -2.36
CA LYS A 90 18.72 2.59 -1.56
C LYS A 90 18.91 1.10 -1.23
N GLN A 91 17.81 0.35 -1.20
CA GLN A 91 17.81 -1.10 -0.97
C GLN A 91 17.88 -1.91 -2.27
N ASP A 92 18.12 -1.27 -3.42
CA ASP A 92 18.14 -1.91 -4.74
C ASP A 92 16.85 -2.68 -5.09
N ASN A 93 15.73 -2.32 -4.47
CA ASN A 93 14.44 -2.93 -4.73
C ASN A 93 13.73 -2.32 -5.94
N VAL A 94 13.96 -1.03 -6.19
CA VAL A 94 13.35 -0.24 -7.27
C VAL A 94 14.41 0.63 -7.94
N PHE A 95 14.60 0.45 -9.23
CA PHE A 95 15.50 1.25 -10.08
C PHE A 95 14.73 2.23 -10.96
N SER A 96 13.65 1.77 -11.60
CA SER A 96 12.79 2.61 -12.45
C SER A 96 11.31 2.40 -12.14
N VAL A 97 10.54 3.47 -12.23
CA VAL A 97 9.08 3.45 -12.13
C VAL A 97 8.50 3.52 -13.53
N GLY A 98 7.65 2.56 -13.87
CA GLY A 98 6.97 2.43 -15.16
C GLY A 98 5.53 2.92 -15.09
N ASN A 99 4.66 2.24 -15.85
CA ASN A 99 3.26 2.62 -16.01
C ASN A 99 2.44 2.33 -14.75
N GLN A 100 1.40 3.13 -14.55
CA GLN A 100 0.35 2.85 -13.58
C GLN A 100 -0.60 1.81 -14.18
N ILE A 101 -0.74 0.65 -13.53
CA ILE A 101 -1.60 -0.45 -14.00
C ILE A 101 -2.93 -0.52 -13.25
N GLY A 102 -3.01 0.07 -12.06
CA GLY A 102 -4.22 0.08 -11.25
C GLY A 102 -4.38 1.39 -10.47
N VAL A 103 -5.62 1.87 -10.41
CA VAL A 103 -6.04 2.98 -9.55
C VAL A 103 -7.24 2.49 -8.75
N GLY A 104 -7.01 2.13 -7.49
CA GLY A 104 -8.06 1.76 -6.56
C GLY A 104 -8.59 2.96 -5.77
N LYS A 105 -9.65 2.72 -5.00
CA LYS A 105 -10.14 3.67 -3.99
C LYS A 105 -9.05 3.95 -2.93
N GLU A 106 -8.31 2.90 -2.55
CA GLU A 106 -7.38 2.93 -1.41
C GLU A 106 -5.92 2.70 -1.77
N SER A 107 -5.60 2.33 -3.01
CA SER A 107 -4.22 2.13 -3.42
C SER A 107 -3.98 2.49 -4.88
N ASP A 108 -2.77 2.94 -5.17
CA ASP A 108 -2.28 3.10 -6.54
C ASP A 108 -1.26 1.98 -6.83
N ILE A 109 -1.38 1.33 -7.99
CA ILE A 109 -0.53 0.22 -8.40
C ILE A 109 0.33 0.64 -9.59
N TYR A 110 1.65 0.58 -9.41
CA TYR A 110 2.65 0.92 -10.41
C TYR A 110 3.52 -0.29 -10.76
N VAL A 111 3.86 -0.45 -12.03
CA VAL A 111 4.93 -1.36 -12.45
C VAL A 111 6.26 -0.69 -12.17
N VAL A 112 7.19 -1.41 -11.55
CA VAL A 112 8.55 -0.96 -11.27
C VAL A 112 9.54 -2.02 -11.73
N ALA A 113 10.79 -1.65 -11.98
CA ALA A 113 11.85 -2.59 -12.30
C ALA A 113 12.96 -2.51 -11.27
N ALA A 114 13.50 -3.66 -10.86
CA ALA A 114 14.71 -3.76 -10.05
C ALA A 114 15.97 -3.45 -10.91
N PRO A 115 17.13 -3.20 -10.29
CA PRO A 115 18.39 -3.04 -11.02
C PRO A 115 18.76 -4.23 -11.92
N SER A 116 18.28 -5.44 -11.57
CA SER A 116 18.42 -6.64 -12.40
C SER A 116 17.57 -6.65 -13.67
N GLY A 117 16.68 -5.68 -13.85
CA GLY A 117 15.72 -5.62 -14.95
C GLY A 117 14.43 -6.41 -14.71
N VAL A 118 14.34 -7.17 -13.61
CA VAL A 118 13.12 -7.90 -13.24
C VAL A 118 11.99 -6.94 -12.91
N GLN A 119 10.83 -7.14 -13.53
CA GLN A 119 9.62 -6.36 -13.28
C GLN A 119 8.96 -6.78 -11.96
N ARG A 120 8.47 -5.78 -11.23
CA ARG A 120 7.84 -5.88 -9.91
C ARG A 120 6.66 -4.92 -9.86
N VAL A 121 5.85 -5.05 -8.82
CA VAL A 121 4.72 -4.16 -8.54
C VAL A 121 5.02 -3.32 -7.31
N LEU A 122 4.77 -2.01 -7.40
CA LEU A 122 4.76 -1.09 -6.27
C LEU A 122 3.30 -0.71 -5.98
N LYS A 123 2.80 -1.17 -4.83
CA LYS A 123 1.51 -0.79 -4.26
C LYS A 123 1.71 0.38 -3.29
N ILE A 124 1.00 1.48 -3.51
CA ILE A 124 1.03 2.67 -2.66
C ILE A 124 -0.34 2.82 -1.99
N HIS A 125 -0.38 2.72 -0.66
CA HIS A 125 -1.61 2.90 0.11
C HIS A 125 -1.98 4.37 0.22
N ARG A 126 -3.21 4.72 -0.11
CA ARG A 126 -3.76 6.08 -0.04
C ARG A 126 -5.12 6.05 0.65
N LEU A 127 -5.07 5.85 1.96
CA LEU A 127 -6.26 6.00 2.80
C LEU A 127 -6.70 7.47 2.84
N GLY A 128 -8.01 7.71 2.83
CA GLY A 128 -8.61 9.06 2.84
C GLY A 128 -8.84 9.67 1.45
N ARG A 129 -8.65 8.90 0.37
CA ARG A 129 -9.05 9.30 -0.97
C ARG A 129 -10.55 9.06 -1.13
N ILE A 130 -11.36 10.09 -0.85
CA ILE A 130 -12.81 9.98 -1.08
C ILE A 130 -13.12 9.75 -2.56
N SER A 131 -13.97 8.77 -2.85
CA SER A 131 -14.77 8.75 -4.06
C SER A 131 -15.86 9.80 -3.92
N PHE A 132 -15.85 10.83 -4.76
CA PHE A 132 -16.70 12.03 -4.72
C PHE A 132 -18.22 11.79 -4.86
N ARG A 133 -18.74 10.56 -4.74
CA ARG A 133 -20.17 10.28 -4.89
C ARG A 133 -21.01 10.63 -3.65
N THR A 134 -20.40 10.79 -2.47
CA THR A 134 -21.14 11.05 -1.22
C THR A 134 -20.50 12.21 -0.44
N VAL A 135 -20.60 13.42 -0.99
CA VAL A 135 -19.93 14.64 -0.47
C VAL A 135 -20.64 15.22 0.77
N LYS A 136 -21.95 15.02 0.96
CA LYS A 136 -22.69 15.67 2.05
C LYS A 136 -22.39 15.09 3.44
N ALA A 137 -22.18 13.77 3.54
CA ALA A 137 -21.91 13.10 4.82
C ALA A 137 -20.42 13.12 5.19
N ASN A 138 -19.49 13.06 4.22
CA ASN A 138 -18.06 12.91 4.51
C ASN A 138 -17.30 14.23 4.75
N ARG A 139 -17.88 15.38 4.37
CA ARG A 139 -17.18 16.69 4.37
C ARG A 139 -16.90 17.23 5.77
N ASP A 140 -17.82 17.07 6.72
CA ASP A 140 -17.62 17.52 8.10
C ASP A 140 -16.65 16.61 8.86
N TYR A 141 -16.61 15.32 8.55
CA TYR A 141 -15.72 14.36 9.22
C TYR A 141 -14.26 14.52 8.80
N LEU A 142 -14.00 14.86 7.52
CA LEU A 142 -12.65 15.17 7.01
C LEU A 142 -12.03 16.41 7.67
N ARG A 143 -12.86 17.32 8.20
CA ARG A 143 -12.39 18.54 8.86
C ARG A 143 -11.82 18.27 10.26
N ASN A 144 -12.24 17.17 10.91
CA ASN A 144 -11.81 16.79 12.27
C ASN A 144 -10.58 15.88 12.32
N ARG A 145 -9.99 15.46 11.19
CA ARG A 145 -8.76 14.63 11.18
C ARG A 145 -7.65 15.22 10.32
N SER A 146 -6.51 15.48 10.97
CA SER A 146 -5.32 16.03 10.34
C SER A 146 -4.74 15.09 9.25
N SER A 147 -4.09 15.69 8.26
CA SER A 147 -3.41 14.97 7.17
C SER A 147 -2.39 13.93 7.67
N GLY A 148 -1.84 14.11 8.87
CA GLY A 148 -0.90 13.18 9.50
C GLY A 148 -1.54 11.85 9.92
N SER A 149 -2.82 11.88 10.31
CA SER A 149 -3.57 10.67 10.68
C SER A 149 -3.71 9.72 9.49
N TRP A 150 -4.06 10.25 8.31
CA TRP A 150 -4.25 9.43 7.09
C TRP A 150 -2.95 8.81 6.57
N MET A 151 -1.83 9.54 6.65
CA MET A 151 -0.50 9.00 6.31
C MET A 151 -0.08 7.88 7.26
N TYR A 152 -0.36 8.05 8.55
CA TYR A 152 -0.11 7.03 9.57
C TYR A 152 -0.96 5.77 9.33
N MET A 153 -2.26 5.92 9.06
CA MET A 153 -3.13 4.78 8.73
C MET A 153 -2.68 4.08 7.45
N SER A 154 -2.30 4.82 6.41
CA SER A 154 -1.77 4.23 5.17
C SER A 154 -0.49 3.42 5.42
N ARG A 155 0.36 3.88 6.36
CA ARG A 155 1.56 3.15 6.79
C ARG A 155 1.19 1.87 7.54
N LEU A 156 0.19 1.91 8.43
CA LEU A 156 -0.28 0.72 9.14
C LEU A 156 -0.88 -0.31 8.19
N ALA A 157 -1.69 0.12 7.21
CA ALA A 157 -2.26 -0.76 6.19
C ALA A 157 -1.16 -1.49 5.40
N ALA A 158 -0.14 -0.75 4.94
CA ALA A 158 0.98 -1.35 4.20
C ALA A 158 1.81 -2.33 5.05
N LEU A 159 1.97 -2.06 6.35
CA LEU A 159 2.67 -2.96 7.25
C LEU A 159 1.86 -4.25 7.48
N LYS A 160 0.55 -4.09 7.74
CA LYS A 160 -0.38 -5.21 7.93
C LYS A 160 -0.42 -6.11 6.70
N GLU A 161 -0.61 -5.54 5.51
CA GLU A 161 -0.65 -6.32 4.27
C GLU A 161 0.66 -7.04 3.99
N TYR A 162 1.83 -6.40 4.19
CA TYR A 162 3.12 -7.06 3.99
C TYR A 162 3.33 -8.24 4.94
N ALA A 163 2.92 -8.09 6.22
CA ALA A 163 3.01 -9.16 7.21
C ALA A 163 2.12 -10.35 6.83
N PHE A 164 0.86 -10.10 6.42
CA PHE A 164 -0.03 -11.16 5.94
C PHE A 164 0.49 -11.82 4.67
N MET A 165 0.95 -11.06 3.70
CA MET A 165 1.48 -11.59 2.45
C MET A 165 2.69 -12.50 2.69
N THR A 166 3.57 -12.12 3.61
CA THR A 166 4.74 -12.94 4.01
C THR A 166 4.28 -14.23 4.69
N ALA A 167 3.41 -14.13 5.69
CA ALA A 167 2.87 -15.28 6.40
C ALA A 167 2.13 -16.26 5.46
N LEU A 168 1.30 -15.75 4.55
CA LEU A 168 0.58 -16.55 3.57
C LEU A 168 1.55 -17.25 2.60
N ARG A 169 2.56 -16.52 2.09
CA ARG A 169 3.54 -17.09 1.16
C ARG A 169 4.36 -18.21 1.80
N ASP A 170 4.83 -18.01 3.02
CA ASP A 170 5.62 -19.00 3.77
C ASP A 170 4.82 -20.29 4.06
N ASN A 171 3.49 -20.18 4.12
CA ASN A 171 2.58 -21.30 4.34
C ASN A 171 2.00 -21.88 3.03
N GLY A 172 2.60 -21.54 1.88
CA GLY A 172 2.29 -22.11 0.59
C GLY A 172 0.93 -21.70 0.02
N PHE A 173 0.42 -20.52 0.39
CA PHE A 173 -0.71 -19.91 -0.31
C PHE A 173 -0.23 -19.27 -1.62
N VAL A 174 -1.13 -19.22 -2.61
CA VAL A 174 -0.86 -18.61 -3.90
C VAL A 174 -1.09 -17.10 -3.79
N VAL A 175 -0.04 -16.39 -3.42
CA VAL A 175 -0.01 -14.94 -3.25
C VAL A 175 1.25 -14.35 -3.92
N PRO A 176 1.23 -13.06 -4.31
CA PRO A 176 2.44 -12.39 -4.79
C PRO A 176 3.57 -12.50 -3.77
N GLU A 177 4.81 -12.58 -4.26
CA GLU A 177 5.98 -12.62 -3.39
C GLU A 177 6.22 -11.23 -2.78
N PRO A 178 6.19 -11.10 -1.44
CA PRO A 178 6.51 -9.85 -0.78
C PRO A 178 8.02 -9.63 -0.81
N ILE A 179 8.46 -8.48 -1.34
CA ILE A 179 9.89 -8.19 -1.51
C ILE A 179 10.37 -7.15 -0.49
N ALA A 180 9.63 -6.06 -0.35
CA ALA A 180 9.99 -5.00 0.58
C ALA A 180 8.79 -4.14 0.98
N GLN A 181 8.86 -3.60 2.19
CA GLN A 181 7.89 -2.66 2.74
C GLN A 181 8.61 -1.38 3.17
N SER A 182 8.03 -0.23 2.83
CA SER A 182 8.53 1.07 3.29
C SER A 182 7.38 2.05 3.42
N ARG A 183 7.17 2.54 4.65
CA ARG A 183 6.09 3.49 5.01
C ARG A 183 4.73 2.97 4.58
N HIS A 184 4.08 3.59 3.61
CA HIS A 184 2.77 3.23 3.06
C HIS A 184 2.88 2.47 1.74
N THR A 185 4.05 1.94 1.41
CA THR A 185 4.31 1.26 0.13
C THR A 185 4.81 -0.16 0.31
N ILE A 186 4.42 -1.04 -0.61
CA ILE A 186 4.86 -2.42 -0.70
C ILE A 186 5.39 -2.68 -2.10
N VAL A 187 6.53 -3.35 -2.20
CA VAL A 187 7.08 -3.91 -3.43
C VAL A 187 6.86 -5.43 -3.41
N MET A 188 6.23 -5.95 -4.44
CA MET A 188 5.90 -7.37 -4.60
C MET A 188 6.20 -7.87 -6.02
N SER A 189 6.20 -9.18 -6.23
CA SER A 189 6.36 -9.76 -7.58
C SER A 189 5.22 -9.32 -8.51
N LEU A 190 5.54 -9.10 -9.79
CA LEU A 190 4.52 -8.95 -10.82
C LEU A 190 3.94 -10.34 -11.14
N VAL A 191 2.62 -10.47 -11.00
CA VAL A 191 1.89 -11.68 -11.38
C VAL A 191 1.29 -11.43 -12.76
N ASP A 192 1.59 -12.32 -13.71
CA ASP A 192 1.02 -12.28 -15.07
C ASP A 192 -0.38 -12.92 -15.05
N ALA A 193 -1.34 -12.16 -14.55
CA ALA A 193 -2.71 -12.62 -14.31
C ALA A 193 -3.71 -11.49 -14.52
N PHE A 194 -4.95 -11.86 -14.84
CA PHE A 194 -6.04 -10.92 -15.04
C PHE A 194 -6.98 -10.93 -13.83
N PRO A 195 -7.54 -9.78 -13.40
CA PRO A 195 -8.61 -9.77 -12.41
C PRO A 195 -9.78 -10.63 -12.86
N MET A 196 -10.34 -11.42 -11.95
CA MET A 196 -11.42 -12.38 -12.27
C MET A 196 -12.62 -11.71 -12.95
N ARG A 197 -12.92 -10.46 -12.60
CA ARG A 197 -13.93 -9.63 -13.27
C ARG A 197 -13.77 -9.53 -14.79
N GLN A 198 -12.53 -9.51 -15.30
CA GLN A 198 -12.24 -9.31 -16.72
C GLN A 198 -12.34 -10.61 -17.54
N ILE A 199 -12.51 -11.75 -16.88
CA ILE A 199 -12.53 -13.05 -17.56
C ILE A 199 -13.82 -13.20 -18.36
N GLY A 200 -13.65 -13.47 -19.66
CA GLY A 200 -14.73 -13.60 -20.63
C GLY A 200 -15.51 -14.90 -20.47
N SER A 201 -14.80 -16.02 -20.43
CA SER A 201 -15.36 -17.36 -20.33
C SER A 201 -14.36 -18.28 -19.62
N VAL A 202 -14.88 -19.15 -18.76
CA VAL A 202 -14.09 -20.17 -18.06
C VAL A 202 -14.56 -21.53 -18.59
N PRO A 203 -13.66 -22.37 -19.16
CA PRO A 203 -14.04 -23.68 -19.68
C PRO A 203 -14.63 -24.62 -18.63
N ASP A 204 -14.13 -24.54 -17.39
CA ASP A 204 -14.57 -25.35 -16.26
C ASP A 204 -14.79 -24.48 -15.01
N PRO A 205 -15.99 -23.87 -14.87
CA PRO A 205 -16.31 -23.04 -13.71
C PRO A 205 -16.36 -23.83 -12.41
N ALA A 206 -16.70 -25.12 -12.44
CA ALA A 206 -16.83 -25.95 -11.25
C ALA A 206 -15.47 -26.14 -10.56
N SER A 207 -14.43 -26.47 -11.33
CA SER A 207 -13.07 -26.61 -10.79
C SER A 207 -12.53 -25.30 -10.21
N LEU A 208 -12.82 -24.16 -10.85
CA LEU A 208 -12.37 -22.86 -10.32
C LEU A 208 -13.11 -22.49 -9.03
N TYR A 209 -14.43 -22.71 -8.99
CA TYR A 209 -15.24 -22.49 -7.79
C TYR A 209 -14.75 -23.35 -6.62
N GLU A 210 -14.50 -24.64 -6.85
CA GLU A 210 -13.96 -25.54 -5.84
C GLU A 210 -12.60 -25.06 -5.30
N GLN A 211 -11.70 -24.60 -6.17
CA GLN A 211 -10.40 -24.04 -5.77
C GLN A 211 -10.55 -22.79 -4.90
N LEU A 212 -11.49 -21.89 -5.23
CA LEU A 212 -11.74 -20.67 -4.45
C LEU A 212 -12.35 -21.00 -3.08
N MET A 213 -13.34 -21.90 -3.03
CA MET A 213 -13.94 -22.35 -1.77
C MET A 213 -12.92 -23.06 -0.89
N ASN A 214 -12.10 -23.93 -1.46
CA ASN A 214 -10.99 -24.57 -0.75
C ASN A 214 -9.97 -23.55 -0.23
N THR A 215 -9.76 -22.43 -0.93
CA THR A 215 -8.89 -21.34 -0.48
C THR A 215 -9.48 -20.62 0.73
N ILE A 216 -10.78 -20.31 0.73
CA ILE A 216 -11.49 -19.71 1.88
C ILE A 216 -11.42 -20.63 3.10
N ILE A 217 -11.72 -21.93 2.91
CA ILE A 217 -11.61 -22.93 3.98
C ILE A 217 -10.18 -23.03 4.48
N ARG A 218 -9.19 -23.03 3.58
CA ARG A 218 -7.77 -23.08 3.95
C ARG A 218 -7.38 -21.84 4.76
N LEU A 219 -7.80 -20.64 4.38
CA LEU A 219 -7.55 -19.42 5.18
C LEU A 219 -8.11 -19.58 6.60
N ALA A 220 -9.35 -20.05 6.71
CA ALA A 220 -9.98 -20.27 8.01
C ALA A 220 -9.22 -21.30 8.86
N LYS A 221 -8.71 -22.39 8.27
CA LYS A 221 -7.85 -23.38 8.98
C LYS A 221 -6.60 -22.76 9.60
N PHE A 222 -6.03 -21.75 8.96
CA PHE A 222 -4.88 -20.98 9.46
C PHE A 222 -5.27 -19.83 10.41
N GLY A 223 -6.57 -19.73 10.76
CA GLY A 223 -7.13 -18.75 11.70
C GLY A 223 -7.47 -17.40 11.06
N LEU A 224 -7.53 -17.33 9.72
CA LEU A 224 -7.71 -16.08 8.98
C LEU A 224 -8.97 -16.07 8.14
N ILE A 225 -9.56 -14.89 8.02
CA ILE A 225 -10.67 -14.59 7.10
C ILE A 225 -10.21 -13.42 6.25
N HIS A 226 -10.50 -13.46 4.96
CA HIS A 226 -10.06 -12.42 4.03
C HIS A 226 -10.81 -11.12 4.28
N GLY A 227 -12.12 -11.21 4.48
CA GLY A 227 -13.01 -10.09 4.76
C GLY A 227 -13.47 -9.36 3.50
N ASP A 228 -12.66 -9.30 2.45
CA ASP A 228 -13.04 -8.71 1.16
C ASP A 228 -12.76 -9.66 -0.01
N PHE A 229 -13.28 -10.89 0.05
CA PHE A 229 -13.03 -11.91 -0.97
C PHE A 229 -13.99 -11.75 -2.16
N ASN A 230 -13.58 -10.95 -3.15
CA ASN A 230 -14.40 -10.58 -4.32
C ASN A 230 -13.66 -10.78 -5.65
N GLU A 231 -14.34 -10.56 -6.78
CA GLU A 231 -13.80 -10.74 -8.13
C GLU A 231 -12.71 -9.75 -8.55
N PHE A 232 -12.48 -8.70 -7.76
CA PHE A 232 -11.43 -7.72 -7.97
C PHE A 232 -10.13 -8.11 -7.25
N ASN A 233 -10.25 -8.82 -6.13
CA ASN A 233 -9.14 -9.26 -5.27
C ASN A 233 -8.63 -10.67 -5.61
N ILE A 234 -9.17 -11.28 -6.67
CA ILE A 234 -8.73 -12.55 -7.22
C ILE A 234 -8.16 -12.30 -8.62
N LEU A 235 -6.88 -12.56 -8.80
CA LEU A 235 -6.25 -12.61 -10.10
C LEU A 235 -6.24 -14.06 -10.59
N VAL A 236 -6.42 -14.29 -11.89
CA VAL A 236 -6.36 -15.63 -12.48
C VAL A 236 -5.21 -15.69 -13.46
N GLU A 237 -4.27 -16.58 -13.16
CA GLU A 237 -3.15 -16.92 -14.03
C GLU A 237 -3.58 -18.05 -14.97
N GLU A 238 -3.42 -17.85 -16.26
CA GLU A 238 -3.71 -18.86 -17.28
C GLU A 238 -2.45 -19.65 -17.59
N LYS A 239 -2.42 -20.94 -17.22
CA LYS A 239 -1.33 -21.85 -17.60
C LYS A 239 -1.80 -22.80 -18.69
N THR A 240 -1.07 -22.80 -19.81
CA THR A 240 -1.27 -23.75 -20.90
C THR A 240 -0.34 -24.94 -20.68
N SER A 241 -0.93 -26.07 -20.28
CA SER A 241 -0.18 -27.32 -20.18
C SER A 241 -0.32 -28.07 -21.49
N THR A 242 0.76 -28.16 -22.27
CA THR A 242 0.88 -29.10 -23.38
C THR A 242 1.54 -30.36 -22.85
N ALA A 243 0.73 -31.32 -22.37
CA ALA A 243 1.26 -32.64 -22.10
C ALA A 243 1.66 -33.28 -23.44
N GLU A 244 2.88 -33.82 -23.53
CA GLU A 244 3.35 -34.57 -24.71
C GLU A 244 2.45 -35.80 -24.93
N GLY A 245 1.41 -35.64 -25.76
CA GLY A 245 0.46 -36.72 -26.07
C GLY A 245 -0.99 -36.28 -26.30
N ASP A 246 -1.40 -35.12 -25.77
CA ASP A 246 -2.76 -34.59 -25.97
C ASP A 246 -2.79 -33.58 -27.13
N SER A 247 -3.72 -33.77 -28.07
CA SER A 247 -3.88 -32.95 -29.27
C SER A 247 -4.52 -31.56 -29.01
N GLU A 248 -4.92 -31.26 -27.78
CA GLU A 248 -5.53 -29.98 -27.41
C GLU A 248 -4.82 -29.34 -26.20
N PRO A 249 -4.56 -28.01 -26.23
CA PRO A 249 -3.96 -27.31 -25.11
C PRO A 249 -4.94 -27.27 -23.93
N LYS A 250 -4.60 -27.91 -22.81
CA LYS A 250 -5.38 -27.81 -21.57
C LYS A 250 -5.04 -26.49 -20.87
N ILE A 251 -6.02 -25.60 -20.79
CA ILE A 251 -5.90 -24.35 -20.04
C ILE A 251 -6.27 -24.66 -18.58
N THR A 252 -5.30 -24.50 -17.68
CA THR A 252 -5.51 -24.57 -16.23
C THR A 252 -5.47 -23.17 -15.65
N LEU A 253 -6.54 -22.81 -14.95
CA LEU A 253 -6.66 -21.52 -14.26
C LEU A 253 -6.13 -21.65 -12.84
N HIS A 254 -5.25 -20.75 -12.43
CA HIS A 254 -4.71 -20.68 -11.07
C HIS A 254 -5.11 -19.35 -10.42
N PRO A 255 -5.99 -19.37 -9.40
CA PRO A 255 -6.35 -18.16 -8.67
C PRO A 255 -5.21 -17.72 -7.76
N VAL A 256 -4.88 -16.43 -7.82
CA VAL A 256 -3.88 -15.74 -6.99
C VAL A 256 -4.62 -14.69 -6.18
N LEU A 257 -4.43 -14.73 -4.86
CA LEU A 257 -5.11 -13.82 -3.95
C LEU A 257 -4.30 -12.54 -3.74
N ILE A 258 -4.97 -11.39 -3.69
CA ILE A 258 -4.37 -10.09 -3.45
C ILE A 258 -5.21 -9.28 -2.45
N ASP A 259 -4.60 -8.22 -1.91
CA ASP A 259 -5.23 -7.23 -1.03
C ASP A 259 -5.61 -7.74 0.38
N PHE A 260 -4.61 -7.77 1.26
CA PHE A 260 -4.75 -8.30 2.63
C PHE A 260 -4.96 -7.29 3.79
N PRO A 261 -5.19 -5.97 3.60
CA PRO A 261 -5.34 -5.06 4.73
C PRO A 261 -6.62 -5.33 5.53
N GLN A 262 -7.67 -5.87 4.89
CA GLN A 262 -8.98 -6.17 5.50
C GLN A 262 -9.04 -7.52 6.23
N MET A 263 -7.95 -8.30 6.24
CA MET A 263 -7.96 -9.61 6.88
C MET A 263 -8.21 -9.51 8.38
N VAL A 264 -9.02 -10.44 8.88
CA VAL A 264 -9.42 -10.55 10.29
C VAL A 264 -9.13 -11.95 10.83
N SER A 265 -8.89 -12.04 12.14
CA SER A 265 -8.77 -13.34 12.82
C SER A 265 -10.15 -13.97 12.97
N ILE A 266 -10.20 -15.30 12.96
CA ILE A 266 -11.41 -16.08 13.26
C ILE A 266 -11.94 -15.87 14.68
N GLN A 267 -11.13 -15.31 15.58
CA GLN A 267 -11.56 -14.95 16.94
C GLN A 267 -12.31 -13.62 17.02
N HIS A 268 -12.44 -12.91 15.89
CA HIS A 268 -13.16 -11.63 15.85
C HIS A 268 -14.66 -11.83 16.15
N PRO A 269 -15.32 -10.93 16.92
CA PRO A 269 -16.75 -11.06 17.24
C PRO A 269 -17.67 -11.21 16.03
N ASN A 270 -17.30 -10.61 14.89
CA ASN A 270 -18.06 -10.67 13.64
C ASN A 270 -17.43 -11.62 12.60
N ALA A 271 -16.59 -12.57 13.02
CA ALA A 271 -15.90 -13.48 12.11
C ALA A 271 -16.88 -14.28 11.22
N GLU A 272 -17.99 -14.75 11.78
CA GLU A 272 -19.04 -15.48 11.05
C GLU A 272 -19.61 -14.64 9.91
N TYR A 273 -19.96 -13.37 10.18
CA TYR A 273 -20.47 -12.45 9.17
C TYR A 273 -19.48 -12.23 8.01
N TYR A 274 -18.19 -12.02 8.31
CA TYR A 274 -17.17 -11.83 7.27
C TYR A 274 -16.93 -13.08 6.44
N PHE A 275 -16.95 -14.26 7.06
CA PHE A 275 -16.80 -15.52 6.36
C PHE A 275 -17.97 -15.80 5.42
N ASP A 276 -19.21 -15.62 5.90
CA ASP A 276 -20.40 -15.82 5.08
C ASP A 276 -20.50 -14.79 3.95
N ARG A 277 -20.03 -13.56 4.19
CA ARG A 277 -19.89 -12.52 3.16
C ARG A 277 -18.95 -12.96 2.04
N ASP A 278 -17.75 -13.43 2.40
CA ASP A 278 -16.74 -13.91 1.43
C ASP A 278 -17.31 -15.05 0.56
N VAL A 279 -18.00 -16.02 1.18
CA VAL A 279 -18.63 -17.15 0.47
C VAL A 279 -19.77 -16.67 -0.45
N ALA A 280 -20.64 -15.77 0.05
CA ALA A 280 -21.77 -15.24 -0.70
C ALA A 280 -21.33 -14.41 -1.92
N CYS A 281 -20.25 -13.62 -1.78
CA CYS A 281 -19.67 -12.85 -2.87
C CYS A 281 -19.27 -13.75 -4.05
N ILE A 282 -18.59 -14.87 -3.77
CA ILE A 282 -18.20 -15.82 -4.81
C ILE A 282 -19.40 -16.52 -5.42
N LYS A 283 -20.36 -17.00 -4.62
CA LYS A 283 -21.59 -17.63 -5.14
C LYS A 283 -22.34 -16.69 -6.09
N ARG A 284 -22.57 -15.45 -5.66
CA ARG A 284 -23.24 -14.41 -6.47
C ARG A 284 -22.47 -14.07 -7.74
N PHE A 285 -21.13 -14.09 -7.71
CA PHE A 285 -20.33 -13.84 -8.90
C PHE A 285 -20.43 -14.98 -9.92
N PHE A 286 -20.32 -16.23 -9.48
CA PHE A 286 -20.41 -17.40 -10.36
C PHE A 286 -21.81 -17.58 -10.96
N GLU A 287 -22.85 -17.32 -10.17
CA GLU A 287 -24.23 -17.35 -10.64
C GLU A 287 -24.47 -16.29 -11.72
N ARG A 288 -24.06 -15.04 -11.49
CA ARG A 288 -24.29 -13.94 -12.44
C ARG A 288 -23.41 -14.04 -13.69
N ARG A 289 -22.15 -14.43 -13.55
CA ARG A 289 -21.16 -14.35 -14.63
C ARG A 289 -21.07 -15.63 -15.47
N PHE A 290 -21.13 -16.79 -14.81
CA PHE A 290 -20.93 -18.09 -15.44
C PHE A 290 -22.20 -18.95 -15.44
N TYR A 291 -23.31 -18.46 -14.88
CA TYR A 291 -24.56 -19.21 -14.71
C TYR A 291 -24.34 -20.55 -14.00
N PHE A 292 -23.35 -20.59 -13.11
CA PHE A 292 -22.99 -21.77 -12.35
C PHE A 292 -23.51 -21.63 -10.93
N VAL A 293 -24.31 -22.61 -10.50
CA VAL A 293 -24.80 -22.75 -9.13
C VAL A 293 -24.24 -24.05 -8.58
N SER A 294 -23.62 -23.97 -7.41
CA SER A 294 -23.10 -25.15 -6.70
C SER A 294 -24.25 -25.91 -6.04
N ASP A 295 -24.27 -27.23 -6.20
CA ASP A 295 -25.22 -28.12 -5.51
C ASP A 295 -24.93 -28.26 -4.01
N GLU A 296 -23.69 -27.94 -3.58
CA GLU A 296 -23.33 -27.91 -2.16
C GLU A 296 -23.83 -26.64 -1.48
N GLU A 297 -24.56 -26.79 -0.36
CA GLU A 297 -25.07 -25.67 0.45
C GLU A 297 -23.94 -24.74 0.94
N GLY A 298 -22.71 -25.24 1.01
CA GLY A 298 -21.47 -24.48 1.16
C GLY A 298 -20.73 -24.80 2.45
N PRO A 299 -19.48 -24.34 2.57
CA PRO A 299 -18.78 -24.41 3.84
C PRO A 299 -19.45 -23.44 4.82
N PHE A 300 -19.87 -23.94 5.98
CA PHE A 300 -20.39 -23.11 7.07
C PHE A 300 -19.27 -22.72 8.01
N PHE A 301 -19.37 -21.53 8.61
CA PHE A 301 -18.39 -21.04 9.58
C PHE A 301 -18.18 -22.01 10.75
N ALA A 302 -19.24 -22.67 11.21
CA ALA A 302 -19.19 -23.67 12.27
C ALA A 302 -18.29 -24.87 11.92
N ASP A 303 -18.21 -25.25 10.65
CA ASP A 303 -17.37 -26.34 10.18
C ASP A 303 -15.93 -25.87 9.92
N ALA A 304 -15.76 -24.64 9.45
CA ALA A 304 -14.45 -24.02 9.32
C ALA A 304 -13.75 -23.88 10.69
N THR A 305 -14.50 -23.48 11.73
CA THR A 305 -13.98 -23.24 13.08
C THR A 305 -13.51 -24.52 13.79
N LYS A 306 -14.16 -25.66 13.52
CA LYS A 306 -13.75 -26.98 14.06
C LYS A 306 -12.38 -27.44 13.54
N ILE A 307 -11.90 -26.88 12.44
CA ILE A 307 -10.66 -27.29 11.76
C ILE A 307 -9.51 -26.29 12.03
N VAL A 308 -9.72 -25.30 12.91
CA VAL A 308 -8.74 -24.26 13.24
C VAL A 308 -7.74 -24.74 14.29
N GLY A 309 -6.44 -24.67 13.97
CA GLY A 309 -5.32 -24.74 14.93
C GLY A 309 -5.11 -26.10 15.63
N GLU A 310 -3.87 -26.60 15.63
CA GLU A 310 -3.36 -27.86 16.24
C GLU A 310 -4.08 -29.18 15.87
N ALA A 311 -5.41 -29.24 15.84
CA ALA A 311 -6.20 -30.38 15.37
C ALA A 311 -5.94 -30.73 13.88
N ALA A 312 -5.44 -29.78 13.10
CA ALA A 312 -5.08 -29.95 11.68
C ALA A 312 -3.57 -29.82 11.40
N GLY A 313 -2.73 -29.63 12.43
CA GLY A 313 -1.27 -29.39 12.27
C GLY A 313 -0.89 -28.06 11.62
N ALA A 314 -1.85 -27.15 11.39
CA ALA A 314 -1.63 -25.85 10.77
C ALA A 314 -1.24 -24.77 11.79
N LYS A 315 -0.22 -23.96 11.45
CA LYS A 315 0.25 -22.83 12.25
C LYS A 315 -0.81 -21.71 12.25
N ARG A 316 -1.00 -21.05 13.40
CA ARG A 316 -1.92 -19.92 13.52
C ARG A 316 -1.25 -18.64 13.01
N LEU A 317 -1.68 -18.15 11.84
CA LEU A 317 -1.07 -17.01 11.17
C LEU A 317 -1.51 -15.66 11.74
N ASP A 318 -2.68 -15.62 12.37
CA ASP A 318 -3.16 -14.45 13.11
C ASP A 318 -2.17 -14.06 14.23
N VAL A 319 -1.64 -15.04 14.96
CA VAL A 319 -0.64 -14.81 16.02
C VAL A 319 0.73 -14.41 15.44
N GLU A 320 1.11 -14.96 14.29
CA GLU A 320 2.38 -14.62 13.64
C GLU A 320 2.40 -13.16 13.15
N VAL A 321 1.27 -12.65 12.67
CA VAL A 321 1.15 -11.25 12.28
C VAL A 321 1.18 -10.32 13.50
N GLU A 322 0.59 -10.70 14.65
CA GLU A 322 0.78 -9.95 15.90
C GLU A 322 2.27 -9.88 16.31
N ALA A 323 3.02 -10.97 16.10
CA ALA A 323 4.44 -11.04 16.42
C ALA A 323 5.33 -10.19 15.48
N SER A 324 4.87 -9.88 14.26
CA SER A 324 5.62 -9.10 13.26
C SER A 324 5.78 -7.60 13.59
N GLY A 325 5.32 -7.16 14.76
CA GLY A 325 5.39 -5.77 15.22
C GLY A 325 4.10 -4.98 15.00
N PHE A 326 3.01 -5.65 14.61
CA PHE A 326 1.68 -5.05 14.53
C PHE A 326 0.95 -5.23 15.86
N SER A 327 1.01 -4.21 16.73
CA SER A 327 0.35 -4.27 18.04
C SER A 327 -1.18 -4.33 17.92
N ARG A 328 -1.86 -4.97 18.88
CA ARG A 328 -3.34 -4.97 18.97
C ARG A 328 -3.95 -3.57 18.98
N LYS A 329 -3.24 -2.58 19.55
CA LYS A 329 -3.67 -1.18 19.53
C LYS A 329 -3.72 -0.64 18.10
N MET A 330 -2.67 -0.88 17.31
CA MET A 330 -2.61 -0.48 15.90
C MET A 330 -3.66 -1.22 15.06
N ALA A 331 -3.92 -2.50 15.36
CA ALA A 331 -4.98 -3.27 14.72
C ALA A 331 -6.35 -2.64 14.93
N LYS A 332 -6.68 -2.30 16.19
CA LYS A 332 -7.95 -1.68 16.56
C LYS A 332 -8.12 -0.29 15.95
N GLU A 333 -7.05 0.51 15.92
CA GLU A 333 -7.05 1.84 15.27
C GLU A 333 -7.34 1.74 13.76
N LEU A 334 -6.68 0.79 13.09
CA LEU A 334 -6.84 0.57 11.66
C LEU A 334 -8.23 -0.02 11.32
N GLU A 335 -8.71 -0.96 12.12
CA GLU A 335 -10.03 -1.59 11.95
C GLU A 335 -11.18 -0.61 12.20
N ALA A 336 -11.13 0.17 13.29
CA ALA A 336 -12.11 1.21 13.55
C ALA A 336 -12.17 2.21 12.38
N TYR A 337 -11.01 2.54 11.83
CA TYR A 337 -10.91 3.40 10.66
C TYR A 337 -11.51 2.76 9.39
N MET A 338 -11.21 1.48 9.11
CA MET A 338 -11.74 0.78 7.92
C MET A 338 -13.27 0.65 7.98
N LYS A 339 -13.81 0.39 9.17
CA LYS A 339 -15.26 0.39 9.42
C LYS A 339 -15.89 1.78 9.24
N GLU A 340 -15.23 2.83 9.71
CA GLU A 340 -15.74 4.20 9.68
C GLU A 340 -15.71 4.85 8.28
N VAL A 341 -14.71 4.50 7.46
CA VAL A 341 -14.58 5.05 6.09
C VAL A 341 -15.51 4.35 5.09
N GLY A 342 -16.31 3.37 5.52
CA GLY A 342 -17.19 2.62 4.64
C GLY A 342 -16.41 1.82 3.61
N VAL A 343 -15.30 1.22 4.04
CA VAL A 343 -14.59 0.18 3.29
C VAL A 343 -15.25 -1.19 3.52
N ASP A 344 -16.53 -1.20 3.89
CA ASP A 344 -17.35 -2.37 3.62
C ASP A 344 -17.60 -2.34 2.13
N GLY A 345 -16.86 -3.17 1.39
CA GLY A 345 -16.95 -3.31 -0.05
C GLY A 345 -18.41 -3.27 -0.49
N ASP A 346 -18.74 -2.27 -1.30
CA ASP A 346 -20.06 -2.05 -1.89
C ASP A 346 -20.49 -3.30 -2.67
N ALA A 347 -21.06 -4.28 -1.98
CA ALA A 347 -21.76 -5.44 -2.52
C ALA A 347 -23.28 -5.33 -2.29
N GLU A 348 -23.77 -4.12 -2.00
CA GLU A 348 -25.18 -3.76 -2.01
C GLU A 348 -25.34 -2.42 -2.76
N GLY A 349 -25.46 -2.50 -4.07
CA GLY A 349 -25.62 -1.31 -4.91
C GLY A 349 -25.87 -1.65 -6.37
N ASP A 350 -26.71 -2.66 -6.62
CA ASP A 350 -27.32 -2.85 -7.92
C ASP A 350 -28.67 -3.55 -7.74
N VAL A 351 -29.69 -2.77 -7.39
CA VAL A 351 -31.07 -3.09 -7.70
C VAL A 351 -31.61 -1.88 -8.45
N GLU A 352 -31.75 -2.06 -9.76
CA GLU A 352 -32.54 -1.19 -10.61
C GLU A 352 -33.96 -1.08 -10.03
N GLN A 353 -34.44 0.15 -9.84
CA GLN A 353 -35.81 0.47 -10.23
C GLN A 353 -35.89 1.94 -10.64
N ALA A 354 -36.16 2.10 -11.94
CA ALA A 354 -36.63 3.31 -12.57
C ALA A 354 -38.07 3.65 -12.12
N GLU A 355 -38.47 4.87 -12.46
CA GLU A 355 -39.83 5.45 -12.37
C GLU A 355 -40.16 6.11 -11.01
N ASP A 356 -39.91 7.42 -10.90
CA ASP A 356 -40.95 8.42 -11.22
C ASP A 356 -40.37 9.85 -11.21
N GLU A 357 -40.68 10.57 -12.30
CA GLU A 357 -40.62 12.03 -12.39
C GLU A 357 -41.83 12.62 -11.65
N GLU A 358 -41.65 13.65 -10.81
CA GLU A 358 -42.32 14.94 -11.01
C GLU A 358 -41.93 16.00 -9.94
N GLU A 359 -41.67 17.18 -10.48
CA GLU A 359 -41.67 18.58 -10.04
C GLU A 359 -41.93 19.01 -8.59
N GLY A 360 -41.26 20.12 -8.20
CA GLY A 360 -41.63 20.95 -7.07
C GLY A 360 -40.59 22.02 -6.71
N GLU A 361 -40.84 23.25 -7.12
CA GLU A 361 -40.00 24.46 -7.07
C GLU A 361 -39.62 24.98 -5.66
N GLY A 362 -38.51 25.74 -5.62
CA GLY A 362 -38.43 27.06 -4.96
C GLY A 362 -38.14 27.13 -3.46
N SER A 363 -36.95 27.62 -3.08
CA SER A 363 -36.77 29.06 -2.77
C SER A 363 -35.36 29.33 -2.24
N GLU A 364 -34.83 30.47 -2.67
CA GLU A 364 -33.66 31.16 -2.14
C GLU A 364 -33.94 31.61 -0.69
N ASP A 365 -32.92 31.64 0.17
CA ASP A 365 -32.79 32.75 1.11
C ASP A 365 -31.34 32.88 1.65
N ASP A 366 -30.95 34.14 1.72
CA ASP A 366 -29.65 34.72 2.04
C ASP A 366 -29.32 34.72 3.55
N ASN A 367 -28.00 34.84 3.81
CA ASN A 367 -27.30 35.52 4.92
C ASN A 367 -27.91 35.59 6.34
N GLU A 368 -27.09 35.32 7.36
CA GLU A 368 -26.49 36.38 8.18
C GLU A 368 -25.51 35.83 9.23
N ASP A 369 -24.49 36.64 9.50
CA ASP A 369 -23.42 36.50 10.48
C ASP A 369 -23.93 36.35 11.92
N ALA A 370 -23.16 35.64 12.75
CA ALA A 370 -23.14 35.87 14.18
C ALA A 370 -21.73 35.56 14.73
N ASP A 371 -21.02 36.63 15.03
CA ASP A 371 -19.85 36.67 15.90
C ASP A 371 -20.23 36.20 17.31
N GLU A 372 -19.41 35.33 17.91
CA GLU A 372 -19.34 35.21 19.37
C GLU A 372 -17.87 35.24 19.80
N GLU A 373 -17.49 36.39 20.36
CA GLU A 373 -16.40 36.52 21.32
C GLU A 373 -16.83 35.92 22.66
N VAL A 374 -15.98 35.09 23.28
CA VAL A 374 -16.00 34.93 24.75
C VAL A 374 -14.57 34.82 25.28
N ASP A 375 -14.38 35.60 26.34
CA ASP A 375 -13.19 36.00 27.09
C ASP A 375 -12.29 34.90 27.68
N ASP A 376 -11.07 35.38 27.94
CA ASP A 376 -10.05 34.85 28.84
C ASP A 376 -10.56 34.53 30.25
N GLU A 377 -10.15 33.38 30.79
CA GLU A 377 -9.85 33.26 32.22
C GLU A 377 -8.50 32.55 32.42
N GLU A 378 -7.58 33.29 33.04
CA GLU A 378 -6.33 32.80 33.62
C GLU A 378 -6.63 31.85 34.78
N ASP A 379 -6.04 30.65 34.79
CA ASP A 379 -5.84 29.90 36.03
C ASP A 379 -4.36 29.54 36.22
N THR A 380 -3.78 30.17 37.22
CA THR A 380 -2.43 29.99 37.72
C THR A 380 -2.39 28.81 38.70
N GLY A 381 -1.78 27.70 38.29
CA GLY A 381 -1.52 26.55 39.17
C GLY A 381 -0.06 26.09 39.08
N ALA A 382 0.77 26.53 40.03
CA ALA A 382 2.16 26.12 40.19
C ALA A 382 2.28 24.84 41.04
N GLN A 383 3.07 23.86 40.58
CA GLN A 383 3.80 22.84 41.38
C GLN A 383 4.80 22.12 40.43
N LYS A 384 6.09 22.48 40.48
CA LYS A 384 7.20 21.86 41.25
C LYS A 384 7.61 20.45 40.80
N ASP A 385 8.77 20.42 40.13
CA ASP A 385 9.95 19.57 40.31
C ASP A 385 9.76 18.05 40.52
N ASP A 386 10.22 17.27 39.54
CA ASP A 386 11.16 16.17 39.81
C ASP A 386 12.00 15.83 38.56
N VAL A 387 13.31 16.04 38.68
CA VAL A 387 14.37 15.64 37.75
C VAL A 387 15.09 14.44 38.35
N PRO A 388 15.36 13.38 37.59
CA PRO A 388 16.50 12.52 37.90
C PRO A 388 17.67 12.81 36.94
N GLU A 389 18.79 13.13 37.57
CA GLU A 389 20.11 13.41 37.01
C GLU A 389 20.73 12.23 36.22
N GLU A 390 21.72 12.64 35.43
CA GLU A 390 22.73 11.85 34.72
C GLU A 390 23.32 10.69 35.55
N SER A 391 23.56 9.56 34.88
CA SER A 391 24.60 8.61 35.30
C SER A 391 25.68 8.54 34.22
N THR A 392 26.88 8.81 34.68
CA THR A 392 28.15 8.81 33.96
C THR A 392 28.58 7.39 33.62
N GLY A 393 29.20 7.23 32.45
CA GLY A 393 29.59 5.93 31.90
C GLY A 393 30.82 5.31 32.57
N GLN A 394 30.96 4.00 32.35
CA GLN A 394 32.23 3.27 32.41
C GLN A 394 32.29 2.21 31.30
N PRO A 395 33.51 1.80 30.88
CA PRO A 395 33.83 1.47 29.48
C PRO A 395 33.58 0.01 29.11
N LEU A 396 33.33 -0.20 27.81
CA LEU A 396 33.26 -1.51 27.17
C LEU A 396 34.61 -2.23 27.25
N THR A 397 34.57 -3.48 27.67
CA THR A 397 35.71 -4.38 27.86
C THR A 397 36.28 -4.89 26.53
N GLU A 398 37.60 -5.11 26.52
CA GLU A 398 38.44 -5.58 25.40
C GLU A 398 38.07 -6.96 24.79
N ALA A 399 36.98 -7.59 25.22
CA ALA A 399 36.56 -8.91 24.74
C ALA A 399 35.63 -8.89 23.51
N ALA A 400 35.15 -7.72 23.08
CA ALA A 400 34.21 -7.59 21.94
C ALA A 400 34.88 -7.23 20.59
N LEU A 401 36.21 -7.12 20.54
CA LEU A 401 36.99 -6.73 19.35
C LEU A 401 37.70 -7.90 18.64
N GLN A 402 37.56 -9.14 19.13
CA GLN A 402 38.08 -10.34 18.47
C GLN A 402 36.99 -11.00 17.63
N GLY A 403 36.83 -10.55 16.37
CA GLY A 403 35.89 -11.19 15.45
C GLY A 403 35.74 -10.57 14.06
N MET A 404 36.36 -9.41 13.80
CA MET A 404 36.30 -8.78 12.47
C MET A 404 37.62 -9.02 11.72
N THR A 405 37.62 -10.01 10.83
CA THR A 405 38.70 -10.25 9.87
C THR A 405 38.80 -9.07 8.91
N ALA A 406 39.88 -8.31 9.03
CA ALA A 406 40.26 -7.28 8.08
C ALA A 406 40.61 -7.90 6.72
N LEU A 407 39.91 -7.52 5.66
CA LEU A 407 40.33 -7.79 4.28
C LEU A 407 41.52 -6.87 3.96
N HIS A 408 42.71 -7.45 3.90
CA HIS A 408 43.90 -6.82 3.35
C HIS A 408 43.73 -6.63 1.83
N ILE A 409 43.66 -5.38 1.38
CA ILE A 409 43.83 -5.02 -0.02
C ILE A 409 45.34 -4.86 -0.26
N ASN A 410 45.94 -5.81 -0.98
CA ASN A 410 47.32 -5.69 -1.47
C ASN A 410 47.27 -5.06 -2.86
N ASP A 411 47.86 -3.88 -3.00
CA ASP A 411 47.76 -2.99 -4.16
C ASP A 411 49.00 -3.10 -5.10
N ASP A 412 49.53 -4.33 -5.28
CA ASP A 412 50.78 -4.56 -6.04
C ASP A 412 50.64 -5.67 -7.09
N THR A 413 49.72 -5.51 -8.04
CA THR A 413 49.74 -6.27 -9.31
C THR A 413 49.82 -5.32 -10.51
N PRO A 414 50.91 -5.33 -11.31
CA PRO A 414 51.00 -4.48 -12.49
C PRO A 414 50.11 -5.04 -13.61
N VAL A 415 49.03 -4.33 -13.91
CA VAL A 415 48.15 -4.64 -15.06
C VAL A 415 48.87 -4.22 -16.35
N LYS A 416 49.18 -5.17 -17.23
CA LYS A 416 49.67 -4.90 -18.59
C LYS A 416 48.50 -4.44 -19.47
N PRO A 417 48.62 -3.34 -20.23
CA PRO A 417 47.54 -2.88 -21.11
C PRO A 417 47.51 -3.76 -22.37
N GLY A 418 46.49 -4.61 -22.50
CA GLY A 418 46.34 -5.46 -23.69
C GLY A 418 45.10 -6.35 -23.77
N ASP A 419 44.55 -6.82 -22.65
CA ASP A 419 43.58 -7.93 -22.68
C ASP A 419 42.17 -7.54 -22.17
N ILE A 420 41.54 -6.55 -22.80
CA ILE A 420 40.08 -6.35 -22.71
C ILE A 420 39.50 -6.40 -24.13
N PRO A 421 38.72 -7.43 -24.49
CA PRO A 421 38.06 -7.49 -25.79
C PRO A 421 36.98 -6.41 -25.88
N ILE A 422 37.14 -5.46 -26.78
CA ILE A 422 36.12 -4.45 -27.11
C ILE A 422 35.05 -5.13 -27.98
N PRO A 423 33.75 -5.11 -27.62
CA PRO A 423 32.70 -5.68 -28.45
C PRO A 423 32.52 -4.87 -29.74
N ASN A 424 32.44 -5.58 -30.87
CA ASN A 424 32.29 -5.04 -32.22
C ASN A 424 31.03 -4.17 -32.36
N LYS A 425 31.18 -2.95 -32.88
CA LYS A 425 30.07 -2.06 -33.26
C LYS A 425 29.21 -2.74 -34.33
N GLN A 426 27.99 -3.16 -33.98
CA GLN A 426 26.97 -3.48 -34.97
C GLN A 426 26.52 -2.19 -35.68
N SER A 427 26.45 -2.28 -37.01
CA SER A 427 26.06 -1.19 -37.89
C SER A 427 24.58 -0.81 -37.72
N VAL A 428 24.32 0.48 -37.49
CA VAL A 428 22.98 1.07 -37.42
C VAL A 428 22.31 1.03 -38.82
N PRO A 429 21.08 0.52 -38.98
CA PRO A 429 20.34 0.64 -40.25
C PRO A 429 19.86 2.08 -40.46
N LYS A 430 20.03 2.59 -41.69
CA LYS A 430 19.60 3.95 -42.11
C LYS A 430 18.06 4.09 -42.08
N PRO A 431 17.52 5.28 -41.75
CA PRO A 431 16.09 5.54 -41.79
C PRO A 431 15.58 5.72 -43.23
N GLN A 432 14.60 4.91 -43.64
CA GLN A 432 13.85 5.13 -44.88
C GLN A 432 12.76 6.20 -44.67
N LYS A 433 12.69 7.16 -45.60
CA LYS A 433 11.69 8.23 -45.67
C LYS A 433 10.51 7.81 -46.56
N SER A 434 9.33 8.36 -46.23
CA SER A 434 8.06 8.47 -46.99
C SER A 434 7.18 7.21 -47.04
N ALA A 435 5.84 7.25 -46.99
CA ALA A 435 4.91 8.31 -47.41
C ALA A 435 3.59 8.30 -46.61
N LYS A 436 2.94 9.48 -46.57
CA LYS A 436 1.57 9.74 -46.10
C LYS A 436 0.52 9.25 -47.11
N ALA A 437 -0.51 8.54 -46.65
CA ALA A 437 -1.88 8.53 -47.22
C ALA A 437 -2.84 7.90 -46.19
N LYS A 438 -3.70 8.69 -45.52
CA LYS A 438 -5.15 8.83 -45.77
C LYS A 438 -6.00 7.56 -45.55
N SER A 439 -6.57 7.46 -44.35
CA SER A 439 -7.88 6.84 -44.03
C SER A 439 -8.18 7.25 -42.57
N GLY A 440 -9.12 8.14 -42.22
CA GLY A 440 -10.42 8.38 -42.81
C GLY A 440 -11.34 7.24 -42.43
N TRP A 441 -11.98 7.32 -41.26
CA TRP A 441 -13.38 6.97 -41.01
C TRP A 441 -13.81 7.47 -39.63
N ALA A 442 -14.90 8.23 -39.65
CA ALA A 442 -15.73 8.62 -38.53
C ALA A 442 -17.13 8.10 -38.85
N ILE A 443 -17.73 7.37 -37.92
CA ILE A 443 -19.12 7.51 -37.45
C ILE A 443 -19.06 7.31 -35.94
#